data_AF-A0A485MML1-F1
#
_entry.id   AF-A0A485MML1-F1
#
_cell.length_a   1.000
_cell.length_b   1.000
_cell.length_c   1.000
_cell.angle_alpha   90.00
_cell.angle_beta   90.00
_cell.angle_gamma   90.00
#
_symmetry.space_group_name_H-M   'P 1'
#
loop_
_entity.id
_entity.type
_entity.pdbx_description
1 polymer ?
#
loop_
_entity_poly.entity_id
_entity_poly.type
_entity_poly.pdbx_seq_one_letter_code
_entity_poly.pdbx_strand_id
1 'polypeptide(L)' 'MNSSEFRRRGKEMTDFVADYLDGIEGRQVYPDVQPGYLRSLVPSTAPEEPDAFEDIINDVERIIMPGVS' A
#
# COMPACT_ATOMS: atom_id res chain seq x y z
N MET A 1 -9.65 -12.51 9.09
CA MET A 1 -9.24 -13.22 7.87
C MET A 1 -9.17 -14.73 8.10
N ASN A 2 -9.71 -15.54 7.19
CA ASN A 2 -9.62 -17.02 7.22
C ASN A 2 -8.78 -17.56 6.05
N SER A 3 -8.59 -18.88 5.95
CA SER A 3 -7.72 -19.49 4.93
C SER A 3 -8.15 -19.24 3.47
N SER A 4 -9.46 -19.19 3.18
CA SER A 4 -9.93 -18.90 1.82
C SER A 4 -9.70 -17.44 1.46
N GLU A 5 -9.96 -16.55 2.40
CA GLU A 5 -9.72 -15.11 2.25
C GLU A 5 -8.23 -14.81 2.11
N PHE A 6 -7.37 -15.44 2.92
CA PHE A 6 -5.92 -15.33 2.81
C PHE A 6 -5.42 -15.73 1.42
N ARG A 7 -5.91 -16.86 0.88
CA ARG A 7 -5.56 -17.30 -0.47
C ARG A 7 -6.02 -16.31 -1.55
N ARG A 8 -7.19 -15.69 -1.39
CA ARG A 8 -7.68 -14.66 -2.31
C ARG A 8 -6.77 -13.44 -2.27
N ARG A 9 -6.56 -12.86 -1.08
CA ARG A 9 -5.74 -11.64 -0.91
C ARG A 9 -4.27 -11.85 -1.26
N GLY A 10 -3.74 -13.05 -1.03
CA GLY A 10 -2.37 -13.39 -1.42
C GLY A 10 -2.18 -13.38 -2.94
N LYS A 11 -3.20 -13.77 -3.71
CA LYS A 11 -3.18 -13.63 -5.18
C LYS A 11 -3.24 -12.17 -5.58
N GLU A 12 -4.17 -11.41 -5.01
CA GLU A 12 -4.28 -9.95 -5.24
C GLU A 12 -2.96 -9.23 -4.96
N MET A 13 -2.25 -9.59 -3.88
CA MET A 13 -0.92 -9.04 -3.57
C MET A 13 0.15 -9.47 -4.58
N THR A 14 0.09 -10.71 -5.07
CA THR A 14 1.02 -11.19 -6.09
C THR A 14 0.83 -10.40 -7.39
N ASP A 15 -0.42 -10.19 -7.80
CA ASP A 15 -0.77 -9.42 -8.99
C ASP A 15 -0.31 -7.96 -8.83
N PHE A 16 -0.53 -7.34 -7.67
CA PHE A 16 -0.04 -5.99 -7.36
C PHE A 16 1.49 -5.87 -7.51
N VAL A 17 2.27 -6.84 -7.00
CA VAL A 17 3.73 -6.81 -7.13
C VAL A 17 4.16 -6.99 -8.59
N ALA A 18 3.47 -7.83 -9.36
CA ALA A 18 3.74 -7.99 -10.79
C ALA A 18 3.48 -6.67 -11.54
N ASP A 19 2.32 -6.05 -11.32
CA ASP A 19 1.94 -4.77 -11.92
C ASP A 19 2.91 -3.64 -11.54
N TYR A 20 3.40 -3.64 -10.30
CA TYR A 20 4.43 -2.71 -9.86
C TYR A 20 5.73 -2.87 -10.66
N LEU A 21 6.20 -4.11 -10.85
CA LEU A 21 7.44 -4.40 -11.59
C LEU A 21 7.28 -4.10 -13.08
N ASP A 22 6.15 -4.45 -13.68
CA ASP A 22 5.88 -4.18 -15.10
C ASP A 22 5.77 -2.67 -15.38
N GLY A 23 5.21 -1.90 -14.43
CA GLY A 23 5.07 -0.44 -14.53
C GLY A 23 6.24 0.37 -13.98
N ILE A 24 7.33 -0.27 -13.54
CA ILE A 24 8.40 0.39 -12.77
C ILE A 24 9.09 1.52 -13.56
N GLU A 25 9.23 1.37 -14.88
CA GLU A 25 9.87 2.36 -15.76
C GLU A 25 9.10 3.70 -15.83
N GLY A 26 7.79 3.67 -15.57
CA GLY A 26 6.94 4.86 -15.55
C GLY A 26 6.97 5.61 -14.21
N ARG A 27 7.65 5.08 -13.19
CA ARG A 27 7.68 5.63 -11.84
C ARG A 27 8.91 6.50 -11.62
N GLN A 28 8.75 7.52 -10.79
CA GLN A 28 9.83 8.40 -10.41
C GLN A 28 10.75 7.69 -9.43
N VAL A 29 12.03 7.52 -9.79
CA VAL A 29 13.02 6.86 -8.94
C VAL A 29 13.28 7.64 -7.66
N TYR A 30 13.33 8.97 -7.71
CA TYR A 30 13.53 9.77 -6.49
C TYR A 30 12.21 10.32 -5.98
N PRO A 31 11.70 9.90 -4.82
CA PRO A 31 10.40 10.37 -4.34
C PRO A 31 10.40 11.87 -4.03
N ASP A 32 9.35 12.59 -4.46
CA ASP A 32 9.16 14.02 -4.22
C ASP A 32 8.34 14.26 -2.94
N VAL A 33 8.92 13.88 -1.80
CA VAL A 33 8.27 13.98 -0.47
C VAL A 33 9.19 14.62 0.55
N GLN A 34 8.60 15.29 1.54
CA GLN A 34 9.34 15.92 2.63
C GLN A 34 9.47 14.98 3.83
N PRO A 35 10.55 15.10 4.63
CA PRO A 35 10.67 14.37 5.89
C PRO A 35 9.42 14.53 6.77
N GLY A 36 8.85 13.42 7.23
CA GLY A 36 7.67 13.41 8.08
C GLY A 36 6.31 13.39 7.35
N TYR A 37 6.26 13.41 6.01
CA TYR A 37 5.00 13.45 5.24
C TYR A 37 4.00 12.34 5.61
N LEU A 38 4.50 11.13 5.94
CA LEU A 38 3.65 9.99 6.33
C LEU A 38 2.84 10.27 7.60
N ARG A 39 3.38 11.03 8.55
CA ARG A 39 2.79 11.17 9.89
C ARG A 39 1.42 11.86 9.85
N SER A 40 1.20 12.78 8.92
CA SER A 40 -0.09 13.46 8.74
C SER A 40 -1.11 12.65 7.95
N LEU A 41 -0.67 11.58 7.26
CA LEU A 41 -1.52 10.77 6.37
C LEU A 41 -2.07 9.52 7.06
N VAL A 42 -1.50 9.13 8.20
CA VAL A 42 -1.88 7.94 8.97
C VAL A 42 -2.49 8.37 10.31
N PRO A 43 -3.51 7.65 10.82
CA PRO A 43 -4.07 7.92 12.14
C PRO A 43 -3.01 7.95 13.25
N SER A 44 -3.22 8.82 14.24
CA SER A 44 -2.27 8.99 15.35
C SER A 44 -2.19 7.78 16.29
N THR A 45 -3.23 6.95 16.29
CA THR A 45 -3.42 5.74 17.10
C THR A 45 -3.93 4.61 16.22
N ALA A 46 -3.68 3.36 16.63
CA ALA A 46 -4.21 2.19 15.92
C ALA A 46 -5.75 2.18 15.99
N PRO A 47 -6.43 1.67 14.95
CA PRO A 47 -7.88 1.49 14.99
C PRO A 47 -8.27 0.41 16.00
N GLU A 48 -9.40 0.61 16.68
CA GLU A 48 -9.93 -0.37 17.64
C GLU A 48 -10.62 -1.54 16.93
N GLU A 49 -11.20 -1.26 15.76
CA GLU A 49 -11.87 -2.23 14.90
C GLU A 49 -11.01 -2.53 13.66
N PRO A 50 -11.15 -3.71 13.06
CA PRO A 50 -10.39 -4.07 11.86
C PRO A 50 -10.85 -3.27 10.64
N ASP A 51 -9.88 -2.73 9.90
CA ASP A 51 -10.11 -2.11 8.60
C ASP A 51 -10.38 -3.17 7.51
N ALA A 52 -11.10 -2.77 6.46
CA ALA A 52 -11.25 -3.62 5.29
C ALA A 52 -9.91 -3.76 4.56
N PHE A 53 -9.65 -4.96 4.02
CA PHE A 53 -8.40 -5.22 3.31
C PHE A 53 -8.22 -4.32 2.08
N GLU A 54 -9.34 -4.01 1.41
CA GLU A 54 -9.40 -3.06 0.30
C GLU A 54 -8.87 -1.67 0.69
N ASP A 55 -9.25 -1.17 1.86
CA ASP A 55 -8.82 0.14 2.34
C ASP A 55 -7.31 0.16 2.61
N ILE A 56 -6.78 -0.94 3.17
CA ILE A 56 -5.34 -1.11 3.42
C ILE A 56 -4.54 -1.08 2.11
N ILE A 57 -4.99 -1.80 1.07
CA ILE A 57 -4.31 -1.82 -0.22
C ILE A 57 -4.39 -0.46 -0.93
N ASN A 58 -5.53 0.20 -0.86
CA ASN A 58 -5.66 1.56 -1.40
C ASN A 58 -4.72 2.54 -0.69
N ASP A 59 -4.51 2.39 0.61
CA ASP A 59 -3.56 3.20 1.37
C ASP A 59 -2.10 2.88 1.01
N VAL A 60 -1.76 1.64 0.65
CA VAL A 60 -0.43 1.32 0.10
C VAL A 60 -0.17 2.15 -1.15
N GLU A 61 -1.10 2.14 -2.11
CA GLU A 61 -0.95 2.91 -3.35
C GLU A 61 -0.91 4.42 -3.11
N ARG A 62 -1.78 4.93 -2.25
CA ARG A 62 -1.98 6.37 -2.07
C ARG A 62 -0.98 7.02 -1.12
N ILE A 63 -0.57 6.31 -0.07
CA ILE A 63 0.24 6.85 1.02
C ILE A 63 1.69 6.36 0.93
N ILE A 64 1.91 5.08 0.64
CA ILE A 64 3.24 4.48 0.67
C ILE A 64 3.99 4.70 -0.65
N MET A 65 3.37 4.40 -1.80
CA MET A 65 4.04 4.47 -3.10
C MET A 65 4.66 5.85 -3.45
N PRO A 66 4.08 7.01 -3.06
CA PRO A 66 4.71 8.30 -3.33
C PRO A 66 6.09 8.49 -2.67
N GLY A 67 6.40 7.75 -1.60
CA GLY A 67 7.70 7.79 -0.93
C GLY A 67 8.62 6.61 -1.25
N VAL A 68 8.21 5.73 -2.16
CA VAL A 68 9.03 4.60 -2.62
C VAL A 68 9.80 5.01 -3.88
N SER A 69 11.06 4.57 -3.93
CA SER A 69 12.01 4.75 -5.05
C SER A 69 12.03 3.53 -5.96
#